data_AF-A0A0G4KC92-F1
#
_entry.id   AF-A0A0G4KC92-F1
#
_cell.length_a   1.000
_cell.length_b   1.000
_cell.length_c   1.000
_cell.angle_alpha   90.00
_cell.angle_beta   90.00
_cell.angle_gamma   90.00
#
_symmetry.space_group_name_H-M   'P 1'
#
loop_
_entity.id
_entity.type
_entity.pdbx_description
1 polymer ?
#
loop_
_entity_poly.entity_id
_entity_poly.type
_entity_poly.pdbx_seq_one_letter_code
_entity_poly.pdbx_strand_id
1 'polypeptide(L)'
;MARPGYGGVLDTPGTNVGDATYLDRQPDFDMSQEVSFQSPAKDKNIFQQLRHGRPSLRTPRGRGPLADRRNLPLQGAEFTPMLKSATRNSARRAAFGKENGAVPATPAALDRIEEDLTPIPNADASMYSRNASYIADLERQAHEAEMSRLIASPNSSSTSARPSEVNSLRTQLSSAQQSVQEFKTKARDAERKIGQIERDFQSRLDDLEDQKASLEQALEDAQRDADEVTVLHEKALRRLSQKLEKSERERKAAASSRLNLDSMSSEHRNLQELLQQSEAETDALEHDVLQQQDAIDALSAAEASLRRKLERTRSERAAYRLTAEKLQRDIRELKAAADTAPQGHAVYDTLNESAIDTVIRAAEGAEERHGKELRGMALQMEWMQARWEREVSMRADAAYAKKFLQLELEVAHTCNKAQLRELEQIRTEVLGSRRALAAPPPSLAGRLARPPGSRPTFKAVATMARFVARAKICAREWARHEATRKKLADRVEEMRRMKKRRGLKVVREEEEHAV
;
A
#
# COMPACT_ATOMS: atom_id res chain seq x y z
N MET A 1 54.80 -30.63 -39.22
CA MET A 1 54.86 -32.10 -39.39
C MET A 1 53.44 -32.64 -39.41
N ALA A 2 53.16 -33.68 -40.20
CA ALA A 2 51.80 -34.22 -40.35
C ALA A 2 51.50 -35.35 -39.34
N ARG A 3 50.21 -35.42 -38.95
CA ARG A 3 49.29 -36.56 -38.65
C ARG A 3 49.84 -38.02 -38.72
N PRO A 4 49.15 -39.07 -38.19
CA PRO A 4 47.76 -39.19 -37.67
C PRO A 4 47.68 -39.90 -36.28
N GLY A 5 46.53 -40.30 -35.69
CA GLY A 5 45.09 -40.09 -35.98
C GLY A 5 44.20 -41.19 -35.36
N TYR A 6 42.87 -41.04 -35.51
CA TYR A 6 41.77 -42.01 -35.24
C TYR A 6 41.53 -42.44 -33.77
N GLY A 7 40.28 -42.59 -33.28
CA GLY A 7 38.91 -42.37 -33.82
C GLY A 7 37.88 -42.87 -32.79
N GLY A 8 36.58 -42.56 -32.79
CA GLY A 8 35.71 -41.76 -33.67
C GLY A 8 34.38 -41.36 -32.95
N VAL A 9 33.59 -40.41 -33.49
CA VAL A 9 32.43 -40.61 -34.42
C VAL A 9 31.09 -40.74 -33.64
N LEU A 10 30.03 -39.90 -33.76
CA LEU A 10 29.64 -38.70 -34.56
C LEU A 10 29.24 -37.53 -33.62
N ASP A 11 29.00 -36.25 -33.98
CA ASP A 11 28.84 -35.45 -35.23
C ASP A 11 27.40 -34.98 -35.59
N THR A 12 27.32 -33.84 -36.32
CA THR A 12 26.16 -32.97 -36.71
C THR A 12 25.78 -31.82 -35.75
N PRO A 13 25.37 -30.63 -36.26
CA PRO A 13 26.27 -29.76 -37.03
C PRO A 13 26.26 -28.28 -36.55
N GLY A 14 27.35 -27.56 -36.80
CA GLY A 14 27.46 -26.13 -36.47
C GLY A 14 27.01 -25.18 -37.59
N THR A 15 25.99 -24.36 -37.31
CA THR A 15 25.56 -23.14 -38.03
C THR A 15 24.79 -22.26 -37.03
N ASN A 16 24.85 -20.92 -36.98
CA ASN A 16 25.61 -19.93 -37.75
C ASN A 16 26.06 -18.78 -36.82
N VAL A 17 27.23 -18.21 -37.07
CA VAL A 17 27.62 -16.89 -36.55
C VAL A 17 26.83 -15.85 -37.34
N GLY A 18 25.74 -15.32 -36.77
CA GLY A 18 24.92 -14.31 -37.46
C GLY A 18 23.51 -14.05 -36.93
N ASP A 19 23.04 -14.73 -35.88
CA ASP A 19 21.67 -14.51 -35.36
C ASP A 19 21.60 -13.26 -34.47
N ALA A 20 21.55 -12.10 -35.12
CA ALA A 20 21.57 -10.78 -34.50
C ALA A 20 20.20 -10.38 -33.95
N THR A 21 19.76 -10.96 -32.83
CA THR A 21 18.63 -10.46 -32.04
C THR A 21 18.99 -9.21 -31.21
N TYR A 22 19.68 -8.25 -31.83
CA TYR A 22 19.91 -6.90 -31.28
C TYR A 22 18.75 -5.99 -31.67
N LEU A 23 17.79 -5.81 -30.77
CA LEU A 23 16.69 -4.85 -30.92
C LEU A 23 17.08 -3.45 -30.41
N ASP A 24 18.16 -2.89 -30.96
CA ASP A 24 18.59 -1.49 -30.74
C ASP A 24 17.87 -0.48 -31.65
N ARG A 25 16.85 -0.93 -32.39
CA ARG A 25 15.83 -0.06 -32.99
C ARG A 25 14.54 -0.21 -32.20
N GLN A 26 13.94 0.93 -31.83
CA GLN A 26 12.56 0.94 -31.36
C GLN A 26 11.67 0.23 -32.39
N PRO A 27 10.72 -0.63 -31.98
CA PRO A 27 9.61 -0.95 -32.84
C PRO A 27 8.79 0.33 -33.00
N ASP A 28 8.88 0.93 -34.18
CA ASP A 28 7.99 2.02 -34.61
C ASP A 28 6.58 1.45 -34.79
N PHE A 29 5.90 1.26 -33.65
CA PHE A 29 4.46 1.09 -33.60
C PHE A 29 3.83 2.42 -33.98
N ASP A 30 3.66 2.61 -35.29
CA ASP A 30 2.80 3.65 -35.85
C ASP A 30 1.33 3.38 -35.44
N MET A 31 0.98 3.83 -34.25
CA MET A 31 -0.40 4.01 -33.79
C MET A 31 -0.88 5.44 -34.11
N SER A 32 -0.36 6.04 -35.19
CA SER A 32 -0.67 7.37 -35.69
C SER A 32 -1.35 7.37 -37.06
N GLN A 33 -1.85 6.22 -37.52
CA GLN A 33 -3.00 6.15 -38.41
C GLN A 33 -3.85 4.92 -38.11
N GLU A 34 -4.88 5.10 -37.27
CA GLU A 34 -6.12 4.39 -37.58
C GLU A 34 -6.50 4.78 -39.02
N VAL A 35 -6.80 3.79 -39.86
CA VAL A 35 -7.31 4.04 -41.20
C VAL A 35 -8.73 4.57 -41.02
N SER A 36 -8.82 5.87 -40.78
CA SER A 36 -10.06 6.60 -40.65
C SER A 36 -10.91 6.34 -41.89
N PHE A 37 -12.21 6.27 -41.65
CA PHE A 37 -13.20 5.87 -42.63
C PHE A 37 -12.99 6.62 -43.95
N GLN A 38 -12.48 5.93 -44.99
CA GLN A 38 -12.58 6.43 -46.35
C GLN A 38 -14.05 6.33 -46.74
N SER A 39 -14.82 7.33 -46.32
CA SER A 39 -16.18 7.57 -46.75
C SER A 39 -16.25 7.37 -48.26
N PRO A 40 -17.20 6.58 -48.78
CA PRO A 40 -17.39 6.44 -50.22
C PRO A 40 -17.46 7.83 -50.83
N ALA A 41 -16.51 8.15 -51.72
CA ALA A 41 -16.42 9.47 -52.32
C ALA A 41 -17.75 9.80 -53.00
N LYS A 42 -18.31 10.97 -52.66
CA LYS A 42 -19.68 11.36 -53.02
C LYS A 42 -19.88 11.52 -54.55
N ASP A 43 -18.76 11.57 -55.29
CA ASP A 43 -18.70 11.85 -56.73
C ASP A 43 -18.43 10.59 -57.57
N LYS A 44 -19.21 9.53 -57.35
CA LYS A 44 -19.39 8.47 -58.34
C LYS A 44 -20.85 8.40 -58.74
N ASN A 45 -21.15 8.96 -59.91
CA ASN A 45 -22.50 8.99 -60.49
C ASN A 45 -23.00 7.58 -60.81
N ILE A 46 -23.59 6.91 -59.81
CA ILE A 46 -24.22 5.58 -59.96
C ILE A 46 -25.28 5.62 -61.08
N PHE A 47 -26.00 6.74 -61.21
CA PHE A 47 -26.95 6.99 -62.31
C PHE A 47 -26.34 7.07 -63.71
N GLN A 48 -25.04 7.41 -63.86
CA GLN A 48 -24.37 7.35 -65.17
C GLN A 48 -23.98 5.91 -65.55
N GLN A 49 -23.64 5.04 -64.58
CA GLN A 49 -23.32 3.64 -64.87
C GLN A 49 -24.53 2.81 -65.31
N LEU A 50 -25.74 3.17 -64.88
CA LEU A 50 -26.98 2.54 -65.34
C LEU A 50 -27.40 2.91 -66.77
N ARG A 51 -26.79 3.95 -67.37
CA ARG A 51 -27.19 4.45 -68.71
C ARG A 51 -26.47 3.77 -69.89
N HIS A 52 -25.46 2.94 -69.62
CA HIS A 52 -24.70 2.21 -70.65
C HIS A 52 -24.72 0.71 -70.36
N GLY A 53 -25.66 0.01 -71.01
CA GLY A 53 -25.97 -1.39 -70.69
C GLY A 53 -24.92 -2.40 -71.17
N ARG A 54 -24.36 -3.15 -70.22
CA ARG A 54 -23.97 -4.57 -70.35
C ARG A 54 -23.63 -5.16 -68.97
N PRO A 55 -24.29 -6.24 -68.52
CA PRO A 55 -23.99 -6.84 -67.22
C PRO A 55 -22.76 -7.74 -67.30
N SER A 56 -21.64 -7.32 -66.71
CA SER A 56 -20.49 -8.19 -66.45
C SER A 56 -20.56 -8.71 -65.01
N LEU A 57 -21.09 -9.93 -64.85
CA LEU A 57 -21.10 -10.64 -63.56
C LEU A 57 -19.67 -11.11 -63.21
N ARG A 58 -18.84 -10.20 -62.71
CA ARG A 58 -17.53 -10.54 -62.15
C ARG A 58 -17.34 -9.87 -60.79
N THR A 59 -17.40 -10.69 -59.73
CA THR A 59 -17.12 -10.24 -58.36
C THR A 59 -15.70 -9.67 -58.26
N PRO A 60 -15.49 -8.53 -57.56
CA PRO A 60 -14.16 -7.96 -57.40
C PRO A 60 -13.35 -8.79 -56.41
N ARG A 61 -12.60 -9.77 -56.93
CA ARG A 61 -11.69 -10.60 -56.16
C ARG A 61 -10.40 -9.84 -55.86
N GLY A 62 -10.46 -8.91 -54.91
CA GLY A 62 -9.29 -8.19 -54.40
C GLY A 62 -8.28 -9.16 -53.79
N ARG A 63 -7.06 -9.21 -54.34
CA ARG A 63 -5.93 -9.91 -53.72
C ARG A 63 -5.45 -9.10 -52.50
N GLY A 64 -5.79 -9.57 -51.30
CA GLY A 64 -5.16 -9.10 -50.07
C GLY A 64 -3.81 -9.79 -49.83
N PRO A 65 -2.83 -9.13 -49.17
CA PRO A 65 -1.51 -9.68 -48.90
C PRO A 65 -1.53 -10.60 -47.67
N LEU A 66 -2.21 -11.74 -47.76
CA LEU A 66 -2.22 -12.77 -46.70
C LEU A 66 -2.23 -14.21 -47.23
N ALA A 67 -1.76 -14.40 -48.47
CA ALA A 67 -1.69 -15.70 -49.13
C ALA A 67 -0.24 -16.23 -49.19
N ASP A 68 0.48 -16.23 -48.06
CA ASP A 68 1.74 -16.96 -47.95
C ASP A 68 2.14 -17.32 -46.49
N ARG A 69 1.33 -18.19 -45.86
CA ARG A 69 1.71 -18.97 -44.68
C ARG A 69 1.03 -20.35 -44.70
N ARG A 70 1.54 -21.23 -45.57
CA ARG A 70 1.32 -22.69 -45.42
C ARG A 70 2.41 -23.26 -44.52
N ASN A 71 2.05 -24.31 -43.77
CA ASN A 71 2.88 -25.13 -42.87
C ASN A 71 3.15 -24.55 -41.46
N LEU A 72 2.37 -25.01 -40.49
CA LEU A 72 2.83 -25.45 -39.16
C LEU A 72 1.84 -26.55 -38.69
N PRO A 73 2.27 -27.59 -37.94
CA PRO A 73 1.49 -28.83 -37.79
C PRO A 73 0.44 -28.80 -36.66
N LEU A 74 -0.48 -29.77 -36.76
CA LEU A 74 -1.63 -29.99 -35.91
C LEU A 74 -1.28 -30.92 -34.73
N GLN A 75 -1.32 -30.41 -33.50
CA GLN A 75 -1.30 -31.16 -32.24
C GLN A 75 -1.78 -30.20 -31.14
N GLY A 76 -2.54 -30.55 -30.10
CA GLY A 76 -3.15 -31.81 -29.65
C GLY A 76 -3.70 -31.52 -28.24
N ALA A 77 -4.92 -31.94 -27.92
CA ALA A 77 -5.61 -31.50 -26.69
C ALA A 77 -5.26 -32.41 -25.48
N GLU A 78 -4.15 -32.11 -24.82
CA GLU A 78 -3.59 -32.84 -23.67
C GLU A 78 -2.83 -31.84 -22.77
N PHE A 79 -2.71 -31.95 -21.45
CA PHE A 79 -3.38 -32.73 -20.40
C PHE A 79 -2.91 -32.10 -19.06
N THR A 80 -3.72 -32.11 -17.99
CA THR A 80 -3.47 -31.40 -16.73
C THR A 80 -2.19 -31.81 -15.98
N PRO A 81 -1.32 -30.85 -15.56
CA PRO A 81 -0.33 -31.09 -14.48
C PRO A 81 -0.17 -29.87 -13.53
N MET A 82 -0.02 -29.97 -12.21
CA MET A 82 -0.15 -31.06 -11.23
C MET A 82 -0.49 -30.42 -9.87
N LEU A 83 -1.45 -30.96 -9.10
CA LEU A 83 -1.48 -30.76 -7.64
C LEU A 83 -0.54 -31.80 -6.98
N LYS A 84 0.71 -31.45 -6.69
CA LYS A 84 1.63 -32.30 -5.88
C LYS A 84 2.68 -31.50 -5.07
N SER A 85 2.28 -30.87 -3.96
CA SER A 85 3.23 -30.40 -2.92
C SER A 85 2.58 -30.03 -1.56
N ALA A 86 1.57 -30.80 -1.10
CA ALA A 86 0.91 -30.53 0.19
C ALA A 86 0.81 -31.80 1.07
N THR A 87 1.95 -32.23 1.65
CA THR A 87 2.08 -32.98 2.93
C THR A 87 3.52 -33.50 3.12
N ARG A 88 4.36 -32.81 3.91
CA ARG A 88 5.45 -33.38 4.76
C ARG A 88 6.28 -32.28 5.43
N ASN A 89 5.76 -31.70 6.51
CA ASN A 89 6.58 -31.20 7.64
C ASN A 89 5.73 -30.87 8.88
N SER A 90 5.08 -31.89 9.45
CA SER A 90 4.49 -31.82 10.79
C SER A 90 4.84 -33.10 11.57
N ALA A 91 6.09 -33.19 12.01
CA ALA A 91 6.60 -34.24 12.90
C ALA A 91 7.99 -33.89 13.46
N ARG A 92 8.10 -32.83 14.27
CA ARG A 92 9.22 -32.55 15.21
C ARG A 92 8.97 -31.30 16.08
N ARG A 93 7.96 -31.38 16.94
CA ARG A 93 7.78 -30.50 18.12
C ARG A 93 7.19 -31.31 19.29
N ALA A 94 8.05 -32.05 19.99
CA ALA A 94 7.74 -32.69 21.28
C ALA A 94 9.01 -33.27 21.91
N ALA A 95 9.88 -32.43 22.49
CA ALA A 95 10.87 -32.79 23.52
C ALA A 95 11.58 -31.53 24.04
N PHE A 96 11.98 -31.55 25.32
CA PHE A 96 12.81 -30.54 25.99
C PHE A 96 12.23 -29.13 26.14
N GLY A 97 11.25 -29.02 27.04
CA GLY A 97 11.33 -27.95 28.04
C GLY A 97 12.15 -28.45 29.23
N LYS A 98 13.06 -27.62 29.75
CA LYS A 98 13.48 -27.67 31.15
C LYS A 98 14.13 -26.36 31.59
N GLU A 99 13.67 -25.91 32.73
CA GLU A 99 14.10 -24.70 33.43
C GLU A 99 15.57 -24.74 33.86
N ASN A 100 16.18 -23.55 34.02
CA ASN A 100 16.91 -23.14 35.24
C ASN A 100 17.55 -21.76 35.04
N GLY A 101 17.02 -20.75 35.74
CA GLY A 101 17.69 -19.46 35.95
C GLY A 101 18.15 -19.36 37.39
N ALA A 102 19.34 -18.82 37.64
CA ALA A 102 19.95 -18.80 38.97
C ALA A 102 20.78 -17.54 39.24
N VAL A 103 20.69 -17.05 40.49
CA VAL A 103 21.59 -16.07 41.17
C VAL A 103 21.46 -14.62 40.60
N PRO A 104 21.59 -13.52 41.38
CA PRO A 104 22.14 -13.42 42.74
C PRO A 104 21.24 -12.83 43.84
N ALA A 105 21.68 -13.07 45.08
CA ALA A 105 21.24 -12.40 46.30
C ALA A 105 22.46 -11.83 47.04
N THR A 106 22.29 -10.66 47.66
CA THR A 106 23.27 -9.95 48.50
C THR A 106 22.51 -9.06 49.51
N PRO A 107 23.12 -8.64 50.63
CA PRO A 107 22.57 -9.03 51.93
C PRO A 107 22.11 -7.87 52.83
N ALA A 108 21.47 -8.21 53.95
CA ALA A 108 21.21 -7.28 55.06
C ALA A 108 21.38 -8.01 56.40
N ALA A 109 22.51 -7.78 57.07
CA ALA A 109 22.75 -8.15 58.47
C ALA A 109 23.88 -7.29 59.04
N LEU A 110 23.50 -6.24 59.78
CA LEU A 110 24.35 -5.50 60.70
C LEU A 110 23.61 -5.45 62.03
N ASP A 111 24.10 -6.16 63.04
CA ASP A 111 24.05 -5.70 64.43
C ASP A 111 25.03 -6.52 65.30
N ARG A 112 25.39 -5.96 66.47
CA ARG A 112 26.32 -6.46 67.51
C ARG A 112 27.80 -6.22 67.26
N ILE A 113 28.23 -5.07 67.76
CA ILE A 113 29.58 -4.86 68.32
C ILE A 113 29.56 -5.48 69.72
N GLU A 114 30.53 -6.36 70.04
CA GLU A 114 30.81 -6.79 71.42
C GLU A 114 31.90 -5.87 72.01
N GLU A 115 31.53 -5.03 72.98
CA GLU A 115 32.47 -4.19 73.74
C GLU A 115 33.05 -4.98 74.93
N ASP A 116 34.08 -5.79 74.67
CA ASP A 116 34.74 -6.59 75.70
C ASP A 116 35.82 -5.76 76.44
N LEU A 117 35.37 -4.91 77.37
CA LEU A 117 36.24 -4.12 78.25
C LEU A 117 36.88 -4.99 79.33
N THR A 118 38.04 -5.59 79.02
CA THR A 118 38.85 -6.31 80.02
C THR A 118 39.30 -5.35 81.14
N PRO A 119 38.99 -5.62 82.43
CA PRO A 119 39.45 -4.77 83.52
C PRO A 119 40.97 -4.86 83.69
N ILE A 120 41.66 -3.72 83.55
CA ILE A 120 43.09 -3.62 83.91
C ILE A 120 43.18 -3.79 85.43
N PRO A 121 43.95 -4.78 85.95
CA PRO A 121 44.10 -4.95 87.38
C PRO A 121 44.89 -3.77 87.96
N ASN A 122 44.27 -3.00 88.83
CA ASN A 122 44.92 -1.92 89.56
C ASN A 122 46.05 -2.51 90.42
N ALA A 123 47.30 -2.31 90.00
CA ALA A 123 48.47 -2.76 90.74
C ALA A 123 48.73 -1.81 91.92
N ASP A 124 48.01 -2.01 93.02
CA ASP A 124 48.08 -1.17 94.21
C ASP A 124 49.54 -0.96 94.67
N ALA A 125 50.01 0.30 94.59
CA ALA A 125 51.31 0.72 95.11
C ALA A 125 51.49 0.38 96.62
N SER A 126 50.38 0.16 97.34
CA SER A 126 50.35 -0.33 98.71
C SER A 126 51.07 -1.68 98.88
N MET A 127 50.97 -2.60 97.91
CA MET A 127 51.59 -3.93 98.01
C MET A 127 53.12 -3.86 97.95
N TYR A 128 53.67 -3.00 97.09
CA TYR A 128 55.11 -2.72 97.06
C TYR A 128 55.59 -2.07 98.37
N SER A 129 54.84 -1.11 98.91
CA SER A 129 55.19 -0.44 100.16
C SER A 129 55.20 -1.40 101.36
N ARG A 130 54.20 -2.29 101.48
CA ARG A 130 54.15 -3.32 102.54
C ARG A 130 55.31 -4.31 102.44
N ASN A 131 55.59 -4.81 101.23
CA ASN A 131 56.70 -5.75 101.01
C ASN A 131 58.08 -5.09 101.23
N ALA A 132 58.23 -3.80 100.89
CA ALA A 132 59.47 -3.05 101.18
C ALA A 132 59.69 -2.86 102.68
N SER A 133 58.64 -2.55 103.46
CA SER A 133 58.73 -2.51 104.93
C SER A 133 59.09 -3.87 105.51
N TYR A 134 58.42 -4.93 105.06
CA TYR A 134 58.67 -6.30 105.49
C TYR A 134 60.11 -6.77 105.20
N ILE A 135 60.66 -6.40 104.04
CA ILE A 135 62.07 -6.64 103.70
C ILE A 135 63.00 -5.86 104.63
N ALA A 136 62.74 -4.58 104.88
CA ALA A 136 63.56 -3.77 105.80
C ALA A 136 63.51 -4.28 107.26
N ASP A 137 62.36 -4.78 107.71
CA ASP A 137 62.20 -5.41 109.02
C ASP A 137 62.94 -6.75 109.11
N LEU A 138 62.91 -7.57 108.05
CA LEU A 138 63.71 -8.81 107.95
C LEU A 138 65.22 -8.53 107.87
N GLU A 139 65.65 -7.50 107.13
CA GLU A 139 67.05 -7.05 107.07
C GLU A 139 67.54 -6.62 108.45
N ARG A 140 66.71 -5.85 109.18
CA ARG A 140 66.98 -5.44 110.56
C ARG A 140 67.08 -6.64 111.50
N GLN A 141 66.13 -7.58 111.46
CA GLN A 141 66.13 -8.77 112.31
C GLN A 141 67.31 -9.70 112.01
N ALA A 142 67.67 -9.89 110.74
CA ALA A 142 68.85 -10.65 110.34
C ALA A 142 70.14 -9.99 110.86
N HIS A 143 70.27 -8.66 110.72
CA HIS A 143 71.42 -7.91 111.20
C HIS A 143 71.51 -7.89 112.73
N GLU A 144 70.38 -7.80 113.44
CA GLU A 144 70.32 -7.86 114.91
C GLU A 144 70.68 -9.26 115.44
N ALA A 145 70.25 -10.31 114.75
CA ALA A 145 70.66 -11.69 115.06
C ALA A 145 72.15 -11.94 114.76
N GLU A 146 72.71 -11.33 113.72
CA GLU A 146 74.15 -11.40 113.41
C GLU A 146 75.00 -10.57 114.39
N MET A 147 74.57 -9.38 114.80
CA MET A 147 75.26 -8.64 115.87
C MET A 147 75.17 -9.37 117.21
N SER A 148 74.03 -9.97 117.53
CA SER A 148 73.87 -10.83 118.72
C SER A 148 74.84 -12.01 118.71
N ARG A 149 75.18 -12.55 117.53
CA ARG A 149 76.21 -13.59 117.35
C ARG A 149 77.63 -13.06 117.52
N LEU A 150 77.92 -11.82 117.10
CA LEU A 150 79.26 -11.20 117.22
C LEU A 150 79.56 -10.66 118.63
N ILE A 151 78.55 -10.24 119.38
CA ILE A 151 78.67 -9.74 120.75
C ILE A 151 78.80 -10.90 121.77
N ALA A 152 78.42 -12.12 121.40
CA ALA A 152 78.56 -13.31 122.24
C ALA A 152 80.03 -13.75 122.40
N SER A 153 80.65 -13.37 123.51
CA SER A 153 81.99 -13.83 123.92
C SER A 153 81.99 -15.35 124.21
N PRO A 154 83.09 -16.11 123.96
CA PRO A 154 83.02 -17.58 123.78
C PRO A 154 82.62 -18.42 125.00
N ASN A 155 82.59 -17.86 126.21
CA ASN A 155 82.44 -18.59 127.47
C ASN A 155 81.06 -18.39 128.15
N SER A 156 79.97 -18.42 127.37
CA SER A 156 78.61 -18.49 127.93
C SER A 156 77.87 -19.73 127.43
N SER A 157 77.75 -20.72 128.33
CA SER A 157 77.10 -22.00 128.06
C SER A 157 75.58 -21.92 128.21
N SER A 158 74.86 -21.47 127.17
CA SER A 158 73.42 -21.74 127.06
C SER A 158 72.89 -21.89 125.62
N THR A 159 72.47 -23.12 125.31
CA THR A 159 71.40 -23.50 124.36
C THR A 159 71.54 -23.19 122.86
N SER A 160 71.28 -24.23 122.06
CA SER A 160 71.67 -24.34 120.65
C SER A 160 70.53 -24.15 119.64
N ALA A 161 70.11 -22.90 119.38
CA ALA A 161 69.08 -22.58 118.36
C ALA A 161 69.47 -21.47 117.35
N ARG A 162 70.54 -20.71 117.62
CA ARG A 162 70.88 -19.48 116.89
C ARG A 162 71.28 -19.62 115.39
N PRO A 163 71.93 -20.70 114.89
CA PRO A 163 72.34 -20.73 113.48
C PRO A 163 71.21 -21.08 112.50
N SER A 164 70.23 -21.89 112.92
CA SER A 164 69.05 -22.25 112.12
C SER A 164 68.14 -21.05 111.89
N GLU A 165 67.95 -20.22 112.92
CA GLU A 165 67.13 -19.00 112.86
C GLU A 165 67.71 -17.99 111.86
N VAL A 166 69.01 -17.68 111.94
CA VAL A 166 69.69 -16.76 111.00
C VAL A 166 69.62 -17.26 109.56
N ASN A 167 69.81 -18.57 109.33
CA ASN A 167 69.67 -19.15 107.99
C ASN A 167 68.23 -19.09 107.49
N SER A 168 67.23 -19.30 108.36
CA SER A 168 65.82 -19.19 108.00
C SER A 168 65.44 -17.76 107.61
N LEU A 169 65.89 -16.74 108.36
CA LEU A 169 65.68 -15.33 108.06
C LEU A 169 66.36 -14.93 106.74
N ARG A 170 67.58 -15.41 106.47
CA ARG A 170 68.26 -15.19 105.18
C ARG A 170 67.51 -15.82 104.00
N THR A 171 66.97 -17.04 104.15
CA THR A 171 66.16 -17.66 103.09
C THR A 171 64.81 -16.94 102.89
N GLN A 172 64.16 -16.49 103.96
CA GLN A 172 62.94 -15.69 103.88
C GLN A 172 63.21 -14.35 103.19
N LEU A 173 64.25 -13.62 103.60
CA LEU A 173 64.68 -12.36 102.99
C LEU A 173 64.99 -12.54 101.50
N SER A 174 65.76 -13.57 101.13
CA SER A 174 66.07 -13.89 99.73
C SER A 174 64.82 -14.20 98.92
N SER A 175 63.87 -14.98 99.47
CA SER A 175 62.59 -15.27 98.80
C SER A 175 61.69 -14.02 98.64
N ALA A 176 61.67 -13.14 99.65
CA ALA A 176 60.95 -11.87 99.61
C ALA A 176 61.54 -10.95 98.54
N GLN A 177 62.88 -10.78 98.54
CA GLN A 177 63.60 -10.02 97.51
C GLN A 177 63.37 -10.59 96.11
N GLN A 178 63.39 -11.92 95.92
CA GLN A 178 63.07 -12.56 94.65
C GLN A 178 61.62 -12.26 94.22
N SER A 179 60.64 -12.42 95.11
CA SER A 179 59.24 -12.12 94.80
C SER A 179 59.03 -10.66 94.40
N VAL A 180 59.73 -9.71 95.04
CA VAL A 180 59.66 -8.28 94.67
C VAL A 180 60.28 -8.02 93.30
N GLN A 181 61.37 -8.71 92.92
CA GLN A 181 61.90 -8.63 91.56
C GLN A 181 60.93 -9.24 90.53
N GLU A 182 60.26 -10.35 90.85
CA GLU A 182 59.23 -10.95 89.98
C GLU A 182 57.98 -10.07 89.84
N PHE A 183 57.54 -9.40 90.90
CA PHE A 183 56.47 -8.40 90.80
C PHE A 183 56.93 -7.21 89.94
N LYS A 184 58.17 -6.76 90.10
CA LYS A 184 58.75 -5.64 89.34
C LYS A 184 58.91 -5.94 87.85
N THR A 185 59.22 -7.17 87.47
CA THR A 185 59.21 -7.58 86.05
C THR A 185 57.78 -7.66 85.53
N LYS A 186 56.86 -8.31 86.26
CA LYS A 186 55.43 -8.38 85.89
C LYS A 186 54.79 -7.00 85.74
N ALA A 187 55.12 -6.03 86.60
CA ALA A 187 54.65 -4.65 86.50
C ALA A 187 55.17 -3.96 85.23
N ARG A 188 56.48 -4.06 84.95
CA ARG A 188 57.07 -3.52 83.70
C ARG A 188 56.50 -4.18 82.44
N ASP A 189 56.19 -5.47 82.49
CA ASP A 189 55.57 -6.17 81.37
C ASP A 189 54.07 -5.83 81.22
N ALA A 190 53.38 -5.51 82.32
CA ALA A 190 52.03 -4.94 82.27
C ALA A 190 52.04 -3.51 81.70
N GLU A 191 52.94 -2.64 82.17
CA GLU A 191 53.15 -1.28 81.63
C GLU A 191 53.43 -1.31 80.11
N ARG A 192 54.31 -2.22 79.66
CA ARG A 192 54.61 -2.41 78.22
C ARG A 192 53.38 -2.85 77.43
N LYS A 193 52.55 -3.74 77.98
CA LYS A 193 51.31 -4.21 77.34
C LYS A 193 50.25 -3.11 77.29
N ILE A 194 50.06 -2.35 78.37
CA ILE A 194 49.16 -1.19 78.40
C ILE A 194 49.61 -0.18 77.34
N GLY A 195 50.88 0.20 77.33
CA GLY A 195 51.44 1.10 76.32
C GLY A 195 51.52 0.53 74.90
N GLN A 196 51.27 -0.78 74.68
CA GLN A 196 51.02 -1.38 73.36
C GLN A 196 49.55 -1.21 72.98
N ILE A 197 48.65 -1.62 73.88
CA ILE A 197 47.19 -1.50 73.71
C ILE A 197 46.76 -0.04 73.47
N GLU A 198 47.34 0.92 74.18
CA GLU A 198 47.09 2.36 73.97
C GLU A 198 47.47 2.81 72.55
N ARG A 199 48.62 2.36 72.03
CA ARG A 199 49.06 2.66 70.65
C ARG A 199 48.20 1.96 69.61
N ASP A 200 47.79 0.73 69.87
CA ASP A 200 46.90 -0.03 68.98
C ASP A 200 45.49 0.60 68.93
N PHE A 201 45.00 1.15 70.06
CA PHE A 201 43.77 1.93 70.09
C PHE A 201 43.90 3.30 69.41
N GLN A 202 45.03 4.00 69.59
CA GLN A 202 45.30 5.26 68.87
C GLN A 202 45.33 5.04 67.36
N SER A 203 46.08 4.04 66.87
CA SER A 203 46.10 3.69 65.45
C SER A 203 44.70 3.36 64.90
N ARG A 204 43.85 2.67 65.68
CA ARG A 204 42.47 2.38 65.28
C ARG A 204 41.57 3.61 65.28
N LEU A 205 41.81 4.59 66.15
CA LEU A 205 41.08 5.87 66.14
C LEU A 205 41.48 6.68 64.91
N ASP A 206 42.79 6.79 64.62
CA ASP A 206 43.31 7.44 63.43
C ASP A 206 42.73 6.80 62.15
N ASP A 207 42.76 5.46 62.05
CA ASP A 207 42.17 4.69 60.93
C ASP A 207 40.65 4.95 60.76
N LEU A 208 39.92 5.16 61.86
CA LEU A 208 38.48 5.46 61.85
C LEU A 208 38.19 6.92 61.50
N GLU A 209 39.06 7.85 61.89
CA GLU A 209 38.97 9.27 61.50
C GLU A 209 39.25 9.45 60.00
N ASP A 210 40.26 8.76 59.46
CA ASP A 210 40.54 8.72 58.01
C ASP A 210 39.38 8.09 57.22
N GLN A 211 38.84 6.96 57.70
CA GLN A 211 37.65 6.35 57.10
C GLN A 211 36.45 7.29 57.12
N LYS A 212 36.19 7.95 58.25
CA LYS A 212 35.11 8.94 58.38
C LYS A 212 35.29 10.09 57.38
N ALA A 213 36.48 10.69 57.29
CA ALA A 213 36.77 11.76 56.35
C ALA A 213 36.55 11.32 54.89
N SER A 214 36.96 10.09 54.54
CA SER A 214 36.73 9.53 53.20
C SER A 214 35.24 9.32 52.87
N LEU A 215 34.44 8.91 53.86
CA LEU A 215 33.00 8.72 53.71
C LEU A 215 32.23 10.04 53.66
N GLU A 216 32.66 11.05 54.43
CA GLU A 216 32.13 12.41 54.36
C GLU A 216 32.39 13.03 52.98
N GLN A 217 33.61 12.91 52.45
CA GLN A 217 33.92 13.37 51.09
C GLN A 217 33.08 12.63 50.03
N ALA A 218 32.98 11.30 50.11
CA ALA A 218 32.19 10.50 49.18
C ALA A 218 30.68 10.85 49.22
N LEU A 219 30.17 11.23 50.39
CA LEU A 219 28.80 11.72 50.55
C LEU A 219 28.61 13.09 49.90
N GLU A 220 29.53 14.03 50.09
CA GLU A 220 29.46 15.34 49.43
C GLU A 220 29.55 15.23 47.91
N ASP A 221 30.44 14.38 47.38
CA ASP A 221 30.57 14.18 45.93
C ASP A 221 29.31 13.50 45.35
N ALA A 222 28.72 12.52 46.04
CA ALA A 222 27.44 11.94 45.64
C ALA A 222 26.27 12.95 45.68
N GLN A 223 26.30 13.92 46.60
CA GLN A 223 25.33 15.03 46.65
C GLN A 223 25.52 15.99 45.46
N ARG A 224 26.77 16.36 45.13
CA ARG A 224 27.10 17.20 43.97
C ARG A 224 26.64 16.55 42.66
N ASP A 225 26.93 15.26 42.47
CA ASP A 225 26.48 14.50 41.30
C ASP A 225 24.94 14.46 41.20
N ALA A 226 24.24 14.29 42.32
CA ALA A 226 22.78 14.31 42.36
C ALA A 226 22.22 15.68 41.96
N ASP A 227 22.77 16.78 42.49
CA ASP A 227 22.37 18.14 42.15
C ASP A 227 22.64 18.46 40.67
N GLU A 228 23.79 18.06 40.11
CA GLU A 228 24.06 18.21 38.69
C GLU A 228 23.05 17.46 37.82
N VAL A 229 22.71 16.22 38.19
CA VAL A 229 21.70 15.41 37.48
C VAL A 229 20.31 16.05 37.55
N THR A 230 19.89 16.59 38.70
CA THR A 230 18.58 17.28 38.80
C THR A 230 18.54 18.55 37.93
N VAL A 231 19.61 19.35 37.92
CA VAL A 231 19.72 20.55 37.08
C VAL A 231 19.71 20.19 35.59
N LEU A 232 20.37 19.11 35.18
CA LEU A 232 20.32 18.60 33.81
C LEU A 232 18.92 18.09 33.43
N HIS A 233 18.26 17.38 34.34
CA HIS A 233 16.89 16.91 34.17
C HIS A 233 15.90 18.07 34.02
N GLU A 234 16.00 19.10 34.86
CA GLU A 234 15.15 20.28 34.79
C GLU A 234 15.34 21.05 33.48
N LYS A 235 16.60 21.22 33.03
CA LYS A 235 16.92 21.79 31.70
C LYS A 235 16.32 20.96 30.56
N ALA A 236 16.29 19.63 30.69
CA ALA A 236 15.66 18.75 29.71
C ALA A 236 14.12 18.88 29.71
N LEU A 237 13.48 18.91 30.88
CA LEU A 237 12.04 19.13 31.02
C LEU A 237 11.60 20.49 30.43
N ARG A 238 12.32 21.58 30.75
CA ARG A 238 12.07 22.91 30.17
C ARG A 238 12.14 22.89 28.63
N ARG A 239 13.13 22.20 28.05
CA ARG A 239 13.26 22.02 26.58
C ARG A 239 12.12 21.18 25.99
N LEU A 240 11.66 20.14 26.67
CA LEU A 240 10.54 19.32 26.22
C LEU A 240 9.21 20.07 26.29
N SER A 241 8.97 20.83 27.36
CA SER A 241 7.81 21.72 27.51
C SER A 241 7.74 22.76 26.37
N GLN A 242 8.84 23.47 26.10
CA GLN A 242 8.91 24.43 24.98
C GLN A 242 8.62 23.78 23.62
N LYS A 243 9.08 22.54 23.38
CA LYS A 243 8.75 21.78 22.17
C LYS A 243 7.27 21.39 22.12
N LEU A 244 6.68 20.98 23.24
CA LEU A 244 5.27 20.66 23.35
C LEU A 244 4.42 21.89 23.00
N GLU A 245 4.63 23.02 23.67
CA GLU A 245 3.89 24.26 23.41
C GLU A 245 4.04 24.74 21.96
N LYS A 246 5.24 24.64 21.39
CA LYS A 246 5.47 24.96 19.98
C LYS A 246 4.63 24.06 19.06
N SER A 247 4.62 22.75 19.30
CA SER A 247 3.82 21.80 18.53
C SER A 247 2.30 22.00 18.70
N GLU A 248 1.86 22.49 19.86
CA GLU A 248 0.45 22.87 20.09
C GLU A 248 0.08 24.16 19.35
N ARG A 249 0.94 25.18 19.37
CA ARG A 249 0.74 26.41 18.60
C ARG A 249 0.68 26.10 17.10
N GLU A 250 1.57 25.25 16.60
CA GLU A 250 1.57 24.76 15.21
C GLU A 250 0.28 23.96 14.88
N ARG A 251 -0.18 23.07 15.77
CA ARG A 251 -1.46 22.36 15.60
C ARG A 251 -2.67 23.29 15.58
N LYS A 252 -2.73 24.28 16.48
CA LYS A 252 -3.81 25.28 16.54
C LYS A 252 -3.83 26.13 15.26
N ALA A 253 -2.68 26.61 14.81
CA ALA A 253 -2.57 27.32 13.53
C ALA A 253 -3.02 26.47 12.34
N ALA A 254 -2.56 25.22 12.25
CA ALA A 254 -2.95 24.30 11.18
C ALA A 254 -4.45 23.94 11.20
N ALA A 255 -5.08 23.88 12.39
CA ALA A 255 -6.52 23.69 12.51
C ALA A 255 -7.30 24.90 11.96
N SER A 256 -6.90 26.12 12.32
CA SER A 256 -7.50 27.35 11.77
C SER A 256 -7.31 27.45 10.25
N SER A 257 -6.12 27.10 9.72
CA SER A 257 -5.90 27.07 8.27
C SER A 257 -6.77 26.04 7.54
N ARG A 258 -7.10 24.91 8.18
CA ARG A 258 -8.03 23.91 7.62
C ARG A 258 -9.46 24.44 7.57
N LEU A 259 -9.95 25.04 8.65
CA LEU A 259 -11.29 25.64 8.69
C LEU A 259 -11.47 26.70 7.59
N ASN A 260 -10.45 27.55 7.39
CA ASN A 260 -10.47 28.53 6.31
C ASN A 260 -10.47 27.86 4.91
N LEU A 261 -9.68 26.81 4.70
CA LEU A 261 -9.66 26.06 3.44
C LEU A 261 -10.99 25.35 3.16
N ASP A 262 -11.63 24.80 4.19
CA ASP A 262 -12.94 24.15 4.07
C ASP A 262 -14.05 25.18 3.77
N SER A 263 -13.98 26.40 4.33
CA SER A 263 -14.86 27.53 3.94
C SER A 263 -14.66 27.91 2.48
N MET A 264 -13.43 28.18 2.05
CA MET A 264 -13.15 28.50 0.64
C MET A 264 -13.55 27.35 -0.30
N SER A 265 -13.43 26.09 0.14
CA SER A 265 -13.88 24.94 -0.65
C SER A 265 -15.40 24.81 -0.72
N SER A 266 -16.15 25.23 0.30
CA SER A 266 -17.61 25.22 0.26
C SER A 266 -18.12 26.36 -0.63
N GLU A 267 -17.55 27.56 -0.50
CA GLU A 267 -17.83 28.70 -1.38
C GLU A 267 -17.55 28.37 -2.86
N HIS A 268 -16.42 27.73 -3.17
CA HIS A 268 -16.12 27.29 -4.53
C HIS A 268 -17.13 26.24 -5.05
N ARG A 269 -17.63 25.33 -4.20
CA ARG A 269 -18.68 24.38 -4.62
C ARG A 269 -19.99 25.12 -4.91
N ASN A 270 -20.42 26.01 -4.04
CA ASN A 270 -21.63 26.82 -4.22
C ASN A 270 -21.56 27.66 -5.50
N LEU A 271 -20.41 28.29 -5.78
CA LEU A 271 -20.19 29.05 -7.02
C LEU A 271 -20.18 28.13 -8.26
N GLN A 272 -19.61 26.93 -8.16
CA GLN A 272 -19.61 25.95 -9.24
C GLN A 272 -21.01 25.38 -9.52
N GLU A 273 -21.82 25.17 -8.48
CA GLU A 273 -23.23 24.76 -8.60
C GLU A 273 -24.07 25.89 -9.23
N LEU A 274 -23.87 27.15 -8.84
CA LEU A 274 -24.52 28.30 -9.46
C LEU A 274 -24.15 28.47 -10.94
N LEU A 275 -22.88 28.25 -11.30
CA LEU A 275 -22.45 28.25 -12.70
C LEU A 275 -23.10 27.11 -13.50
N GLN A 276 -23.19 25.89 -12.94
CA GLN A 276 -23.87 24.78 -13.61
C GLN A 276 -25.38 25.01 -13.79
N GLN A 277 -26.03 25.70 -12.85
CA GLN A 277 -27.43 26.11 -12.99
C GLN A 277 -27.57 27.15 -14.11
N SER A 278 -26.69 28.15 -14.12
CA SER A 278 -26.64 29.18 -15.17
C SER A 278 -26.37 28.59 -16.56
N GLU A 279 -25.45 27.63 -16.69
CA GLU A 279 -25.16 26.89 -17.94
C GLU A 279 -26.39 26.08 -18.41
N ALA A 280 -27.08 25.39 -17.49
CA ALA A 280 -28.29 24.62 -17.81
C ALA A 280 -29.49 25.52 -18.21
N GLU A 281 -29.60 26.71 -17.60
CA GLU A 281 -30.58 27.73 -18.00
C GLU A 281 -30.28 28.29 -19.39
N THR A 282 -29.01 28.54 -19.73
CA THR A 282 -28.64 28.95 -21.09
C THR A 282 -28.91 27.87 -22.12
N ASP A 283 -28.56 26.61 -21.86
CA ASP A 283 -28.84 25.48 -22.76
C ASP A 283 -30.35 25.32 -23.04
N ALA A 284 -31.19 25.54 -22.02
CA ALA A 284 -32.65 25.50 -22.15
C ALA A 284 -33.17 26.64 -23.03
N LEU A 285 -32.70 27.88 -22.80
CA LEU A 285 -33.08 29.04 -23.61
C LEU A 285 -32.59 28.93 -25.07
N GLU A 286 -31.38 28.40 -25.31
CA GLU A 286 -30.89 28.14 -26.66
C GLU A 286 -31.77 27.14 -27.40
N HIS A 287 -32.18 26.06 -26.74
CA HIS A 287 -33.09 25.07 -27.31
C HIS A 287 -34.47 25.67 -27.63
N ASP A 288 -35.03 26.50 -26.74
CA ASP A 288 -36.32 27.17 -26.97
C ASP A 288 -36.25 28.19 -28.13
N VAL A 289 -35.12 28.89 -28.28
CA VAL A 289 -34.87 29.78 -29.44
C VAL A 289 -34.79 28.98 -30.74
N LEU A 290 -34.13 27.81 -30.74
CA LEU A 290 -34.10 26.92 -31.91
C LEU A 290 -35.51 26.40 -32.27
N GLN A 291 -36.33 26.01 -31.29
CA GLN A 291 -37.71 25.62 -31.54
C GLN A 291 -38.57 26.76 -32.11
N GLN A 292 -38.37 27.99 -31.63
CA GLN A 292 -39.04 29.17 -32.19
C GLN A 292 -38.60 29.44 -33.63
N GLN A 293 -37.32 29.26 -33.95
CA GLN A 293 -36.81 29.41 -35.32
C GLN A 293 -37.40 28.35 -36.27
N ASP A 294 -37.42 27.07 -35.86
CA ASP A 294 -38.05 25.99 -36.64
C ASP A 294 -39.55 26.27 -36.91
N ALA A 295 -40.26 26.83 -35.92
CA ALA A 295 -41.66 27.23 -36.06
C ALA A 295 -41.84 28.40 -37.04
N ILE A 296 -40.97 29.41 -36.98
CA ILE A 296 -40.95 30.54 -37.92
C ILE A 296 -40.67 30.06 -39.35
N ASP A 297 -39.69 29.17 -39.53
CA ASP A 297 -39.33 28.62 -40.83
C ASP A 297 -40.48 27.79 -41.42
N ALA A 298 -41.14 26.97 -40.61
CA ALA A 298 -42.34 26.22 -41.01
C ALA A 298 -43.51 27.14 -41.41
N LEU A 299 -43.76 28.22 -40.65
CA LEU A 299 -44.77 29.22 -41.00
C LEU A 299 -44.42 29.97 -42.29
N SER A 300 -43.15 30.33 -42.51
CA SER A 300 -42.69 30.99 -43.74
C SER A 300 -42.84 30.08 -44.97
N ALA A 301 -42.58 28.78 -44.83
CA ALA A 301 -42.78 27.79 -45.88
C ALA A 301 -44.27 27.59 -46.20
N ALA A 302 -45.12 27.56 -45.17
CA ALA A 302 -46.57 27.52 -45.32
C ALA A 302 -47.09 28.78 -46.04
N GLU A 303 -46.63 29.97 -45.64
CA GLU A 303 -46.97 31.24 -46.28
C GLU A 303 -46.53 31.26 -47.75
N ALA A 304 -45.29 30.87 -48.06
CA ALA A 304 -44.80 30.77 -49.42
C ALA A 304 -45.62 29.78 -50.27
N SER A 305 -46.11 28.69 -49.66
CA SER A 305 -47.02 27.74 -50.33
C SER A 305 -48.39 28.36 -50.64
N LEU A 306 -48.93 29.15 -49.71
CA LEU A 306 -50.22 29.85 -49.84
C LEU A 306 -50.13 30.99 -50.87
N ARG A 307 -49.05 31.79 -50.85
CA ARG A 307 -48.76 32.81 -51.87
C ARG A 307 -48.70 32.19 -53.27
N ARG A 308 -48.03 31.04 -53.44
CA ARG A 308 -48.01 30.30 -54.73
C ARG A 308 -49.39 29.75 -55.12
N LYS A 309 -50.19 29.25 -54.18
CA LYS A 309 -51.57 28.82 -54.45
C LYS A 309 -52.44 29.99 -54.91
N LEU A 310 -52.36 31.13 -54.22
CA LEU A 310 -53.07 32.36 -54.58
C LEU A 310 -52.69 32.85 -55.97
N GLU A 311 -51.41 32.80 -56.34
CA GLU A 311 -50.99 33.24 -57.67
C GLU A 311 -51.43 32.29 -58.78
N ARG A 312 -51.50 30.97 -58.51
CA ARG A 312 -52.15 30.00 -59.41
C ARG A 312 -53.64 30.28 -59.57
N THR A 313 -54.40 30.47 -58.49
CA THR A 313 -55.85 30.75 -58.61
C THR A 313 -56.12 32.08 -59.31
N ARG A 314 -55.22 33.06 -59.19
CA ARG A 314 -55.27 34.32 -59.97
C ARG A 314 -55.02 34.10 -61.46
N SER A 315 -53.98 33.35 -61.83
CA SER A 315 -53.65 33.08 -63.24
C SER A 315 -54.67 32.15 -63.91
N GLU A 316 -55.17 31.14 -63.19
CA GLU A 316 -56.30 30.30 -63.57
C GLU A 316 -57.56 31.16 -63.80
N ARG A 317 -57.91 32.05 -62.87
CA ARG A 317 -59.07 32.96 -63.03
C ARG A 317 -58.89 33.92 -64.22
N ALA A 318 -57.68 34.39 -64.49
CA ALA A 318 -57.39 35.20 -65.67
C ALA A 318 -57.53 34.39 -66.97
N ALA A 319 -57.04 33.15 -66.99
CA ALA A 319 -57.21 32.23 -68.12
C ALA A 319 -58.70 31.90 -68.35
N TYR A 320 -59.45 31.58 -67.30
CA TYR A 320 -60.90 31.33 -67.38
C TYR A 320 -61.66 32.54 -67.91
N ARG A 321 -61.27 33.76 -67.52
CA ARG A 321 -61.85 34.99 -68.07
C ARG A 321 -61.57 35.11 -69.58
N LEU A 322 -60.33 34.93 -70.01
CA LEU A 322 -59.96 35.00 -71.44
C LEU A 322 -60.64 33.90 -72.27
N THR A 323 -60.76 32.68 -71.74
CA THR A 323 -61.48 31.59 -72.41
C THR A 323 -62.98 31.82 -72.44
N ALA A 324 -63.58 32.39 -71.38
CA ALA A 324 -64.99 32.76 -71.39
C ALA A 324 -65.27 33.89 -72.39
N GLU A 325 -64.42 34.92 -72.44
CA GLU A 325 -64.50 35.98 -73.45
C GLU A 325 -64.29 35.42 -74.88
N LYS A 326 -63.43 34.41 -75.06
CA LYS A 326 -63.28 33.72 -76.35
C LYS A 326 -64.52 32.91 -76.69
N LEU A 327 -64.99 32.02 -75.81
CA LEU A 327 -66.20 31.24 -76.01
C LEU A 327 -67.42 32.13 -76.26
N GLN A 328 -67.49 33.34 -75.70
CA GLN A 328 -68.54 34.32 -76.03
C GLN A 328 -68.43 34.87 -77.47
N ARG A 329 -67.23 34.97 -78.05
CA ARG A 329 -67.04 35.28 -79.48
C ARG A 329 -67.36 34.04 -80.32
N ASP A 330 -66.77 32.90 -80.00
CA ASP A 330 -66.97 31.62 -80.68
C ASP A 330 -68.45 31.23 -80.69
N ILE A 331 -69.24 31.50 -79.62
CA ILE A 331 -70.70 31.26 -79.59
C ILE A 331 -71.47 32.27 -80.44
N ARG A 332 -71.01 33.52 -80.61
CA ARG A 332 -71.63 34.47 -81.56
C ARG A 332 -71.38 34.04 -83.00
N GLU A 333 -70.14 33.65 -83.30
CA GLU A 333 -69.73 33.12 -84.60
C GLU A 333 -70.42 31.78 -84.91
N LEU A 334 -70.47 30.85 -83.96
CA LEU A 334 -71.16 29.57 -84.10
C LEU A 334 -72.68 29.68 -84.08
N LYS A 335 -73.28 30.72 -83.49
CA LYS A 335 -74.71 31.00 -83.74
C LYS A 335 -74.89 31.42 -85.19
N ALA A 336 -74.13 32.41 -85.65
CA ALA A 336 -74.15 32.83 -87.06
C ALA A 336 -73.79 31.72 -88.06
N ALA A 337 -73.02 30.70 -87.66
CA ALA A 337 -72.67 29.55 -88.48
C ALA A 337 -73.61 28.33 -88.32
N ALA A 338 -74.24 28.14 -87.15
CA ALA A 338 -75.28 27.13 -86.95
C ALA A 338 -76.59 27.55 -87.61
N ASP A 339 -76.82 28.85 -87.78
CA ASP A 339 -77.78 29.41 -88.74
C ASP A 339 -77.47 28.98 -90.20
N THR A 340 -76.33 28.30 -90.46
CA THR A 340 -75.88 27.89 -91.81
C THR A 340 -75.44 26.42 -92.00
N ALA A 341 -75.37 25.53 -90.99
CA ALA A 341 -74.83 24.14 -91.19
C ALA A 341 -75.30 23.01 -90.22
N PRO A 342 -75.43 21.74 -90.68
CA PRO A 342 -75.82 20.55 -89.87
C PRO A 342 -74.66 19.69 -89.30
N GLN A 343 -74.98 18.67 -88.48
CA GLN A 343 -74.13 18.06 -87.43
C GLN A 343 -73.44 16.69 -87.73
N GLY A 344 -72.43 16.31 -86.90
CA GLY A 344 -71.87 14.94 -86.75
C GLY A 344 -70.88 14.80 -85.56
N HIS A 345 -70.75 13.60 -84.95
CA HIS A 345 -69.99 13.40 -83.68
C HIS A 345 -69.38 11.98 -83.50
N ALA A 346 -68.47 11.86 -82.50
CA ALA A 346 -68.03 10.66 -81.75
C ALA A 346 -66.87 9.74 -82.23
N VAL A 347 -65.69 9.82 -81.55
CA VAL A 347 -64.65 8.75 -81.39
C VAL A 347 -63.83 9.03 -80.11
N TYR A 348 -64.02 8.33 -78.97
CA TYR A 348 -63.16 8.54 -77.77
C TYR A 348 -62.97 7.39 -76.73
N ASP A 349 -63.62 6.23 -76.83
CA ASP A 349 -63.66 5.27 -75.69
C ASP A 349 -62.45 4.30 -75.51
N THR A 350 -61.61 4.07 -76.52
CA THR A 350 -60.69 2.91 -76.53
C THR A 350 -59.30 3.12 -75.91
N LEU A 351 -58.97 4.31 -75.41
CA LEU A 351 -57.60 4.65 -74.95
C LEU A 351 -57.36 4.49 -73.44
N ASN A 352 -58.40 4.36 -72.62
CA ASN A 352 -58.27 4.45 -71.16
C ASN A 352 -57.87 3.13 -70.47
N GLU A 353 -58.25 1.98 -71.03
CA GLU A 353 -58.09 0.67 -70.38
C GLU A 353 -56.62 0.21 -70.33
N SER A 354 -55.90 0.33 -71.45
CA SER A 354 -54.47 -0.01 -71.57
C SER A 354 -53.56 0.79 -70.62
N ALA A 355 -53.96 2.00 -70.22
CA ALA A 355 -53.19 2.82 -69.28
C ALA A 355 -53.18 2.22 -67.86
N ILE A 356 -54.26 1.58 -67.44
CA ILE A 356 -54.46 1.11 -66.05
C ILE A 356 -53.54 -0.09 -65.74
N ASP A 357 -53.49 -1.09 -66.63
CA ASP A 357 -52.65 -2.28 -66.46
C ASP A 357 -51.15 -1.95 -66.35
N THR A 358 -50.69 -0.92 -67.08
CA THR A 358 -49.27 -0.50 -67.01
C THR A 358 -48.88 0.06 -65.64
N VAL A 359 -49.82 0.68 -64.93
CA VAL A 359 -49.60 1.24 -63.59
C VAL A 359 -49.55 0.13 -62.53
N ILE A 360 -50.44 -0.86 -62.62
CA ILE A 360 -50.49 -2.00 -61.67
C ILE A 360 -49.15 -2.75 -61.69
N ARG A 361 -48.68 -3.14 -62.88
CA ARG A 361 -47.41 -3.86 -63.04
C ARG A 361 -46.19 -3.06 -62.57
N ALA A 362 -46.23 -1.72 -62.68
CA ALA A 362 -45.17 -0.85 -62.18
C ALA A 362 -45.14 -0.78 -60.64
N ALA A 363 -46.30 -0.86 -59.99
CA ALA A 363 -46.42 -0.90 -58.53
C ALA A 363 -45.87 -2.20 -57.93
N GLU A 364 -46.29 -3.37 -58.46
CA GLU A 364 -45.78 -4.69 -58.04
C GLU A 364 -44.24 -4.77 -58.16
N GLY A 365 -43.71 -4.30 -59.30
CA GLY A 365 -42.26 -4.21 -59.52
C GLY A 365 -41.52 -3.21 -58.63
N ALA A 366 -42.21 -2.29 -57.97
CA ALA A 366 -41.65 -1.42 -56.92
C ALA A 366 -41.65 -2.11 -55.55
N GLU A 367 -42.74 -2.79 -55.19
CA GLU A 367 -42.84 -3.55 -53.94
C GLU A 367 -41.80 -4.67 -53.84
N GLU A 368 -41.55 -5.40 -54.93
CA GLU A 368 -40.51 -6.42 -54.98
C GLU A 368 -39.10 -5.86 -54.69
N ARG A 369 -38.79 -4.67 -55.20
CA ARG A 369 -37.50 -4.00 -55.00
C ARG A 369 -37.38 -3.55 -53.54
N HIS A 370 -38.40 -2.88 -53.02
CA HIS A 370 -38.47 -2.49 -51.61
C HIS A 370 -38.33 -3.71 -50.67
N GLY A 371 -38.99 -4.83 -50.98
CA GLY A 371 -38.85 -6.08 -50.21
C GLY A 371 -37.44 -6.69 -50.25
N LYS A 372 -36.72 -6.56 -51.36
CA LYS A 372 -35.31 -6.98 -51.50
C LYS A 372 -34.38 -6.05 -50.70
N GLU A 373 -34.62 -4.74 -50.75
CA GLU A 373 -33.89 -3.71 -49.99
C GLU A 373 -34.06 -3.89 -48.47
N LEU A 374 -35.29 -4.08 -47.99
CA LEU A 374 -35.58 -4.35 -46.58
C LEU A 374 -34.86 -5.60 -46.05
N ARG A 375 -34.77 -6.68 -46.85
CA ARG A 375 -33.98 -7.88 -46.49
C ARG A 375 -32.48 -7.57 -46.41
N GLY A 376 -31.95 -6.73 -47.30
CA GLY A 376 -30.58 -6.25 -47.26
C GLY A 376 -30.28 -5.44 -45.99
N MET A 377 -31.15 -4.50 -45.64
CA MET A 377 -31.02 -3.70 -44.42
C MET A 377 -31.11 -4.55 -43.15
N ALA A 378 -32.05 -5.50 -43.08
CA ALA A 378 -32.18 -6.42 -41.95
C ALA A 378 -30.90 -7.24 -41.73
N LEU A 379 -30.31 -7.78 -42.81
CA LEU A 379 -29.05 -8.53 -42.73
C LEU A 379 -27.87 -7.66 -42.26
N GLN A 380 -27.82 -6.40 -42.69
CA GLN A 380 -26.82 -5.43 -42.21
C GLN A 380 -26.99 -5.12 -40.71
N MET A 381 -28.24 -4.97 -40.23
CA MET A 381 -28.53 -4.76 -38.82
C MET A 381 -28.14 -5.97 -37.96
N GLU A 382 -28.46 -7.19 -38.39
CA GLU A 382 -28.06 -8.43 -37.70
C GLU A 382 -26.53 -8.59 -37.66
N TRP A 383 -25.83 -8.28 -38.77
CA TRP A 383 -24.36 -8.31 -38.81
C TRP A 383 -23.73 -7.29 -37.86
N MET A 384 -24.26 -6.06 -37.83
CA MET A 384 -23.81 -5.03 -36.91
C MET A 384 -24.02 -5.47 -35.46
N GLN A 385 -25.20 -5.96 -35.09
CA GLN A 385 -25.45 -6.48 -33.74
C GLN A 385 -24.48 -7.60 -33.37
N ALA A 386 -24.32 -8.61 -34.22
CA ALA A 386 -23.45 -9.75 -33.93
C ALA A 386 -21.96 -9.35 -33.80
N ARG A 387 -21.51 -8.31 -34.51
CA ARG A 387 -20.16 -7.75 -34.34
C ARG A 387 -20.02 -7.03 -32.99
N TRP A 388 -21.02 -6.25 -32.60
CA TRP A 388 -21.03 -5.53 -31.32
C TRP A 388 -21.14 -6.47 -30.11
N GLU A 389 -21.93 -7.54 -30.19
CA GLU A 389 -22.04 -8.55 -29.13
C GLU A 389 -20.70 -9.22 -28.83
N ARG A 390 -19.93 -9.58 -29.87
CA ARG A 390 -18.55 -10.12 -29.72
C ARG A 390 -17.62 -9.11 -29.04
N GLU A 391 -17.62 -7.86 -29.51
CA GLU A 391 -16.77 -6.81 -28.96
C GLU A 391 -17.08 -6.51 -27.48
N VAL A 392 -18.36 -6.54 -27.12
CA VAL A 392 -18.81 -6.38 -25.73
C VAL A 392 -18.41 -7.58 -24.87
N SER A 393 -18.54 -8.81 -25.38
CA SER A 393 -18.03 -10.01 -24.69
C SER A 393 -16.53 -9.90 -24.43
N MET A 394 -15.72 -9.65 -25.45
CA MET A 394 -14.26 -9.55 -25.31
C MET A 394 -13.84 -8.49 -24.28
N ARG A 395 -14.57 -7.37 -24.18
CA ARG A 395 -14.32 -6.33 -23.16
C ARG A 395 -14.76 -6.74 -21.76
N ALA A 396 -15.86 -7.47 -21.63
CA ALA A 396 -16.29 -8.06 -20.36
C ALA A 396 -15.26 -9.12 -19.90
N ASP A 397 -14.85 -10.02 -20.78
CA ASP A 397 -13.87 -11.08 -20.54
C ASP A 397 -12.52 -10.49 -20.13
N ALA A 398 -12.03 -9.45 -20.82
CA ALA A 398 -10.83 -8.72 -20.45
C ALA A 398 -10.95 -8.02 -19.07
N ALA A 399 -12.13 -7.49 -18.73
CA ALA A 399 -12.39 -6.89 -17.42
C ALA A 399 -12.44 -7.94 -16.30
N TYR A 400 -12.97 -9.14 -16.55
CA TYR A 400 -12.93 -10.27 -15.63
C TYR A 400 -11.50 -10.80 -15.45
N ALA A 401 -10.76 -11.02 -16.53
CA ALA A 401 -9.36 -11.46 -16.50
C ALA A 401 -8.48 -10.47 -15.71
N LYS A 402 -8.68 -9.16 -15.89
CA LYS A 402 -7.99 -8.14 -15.08
C LYS A 402 -8.30 -8.28 -13.59
N LYS A 403 -9.58 -8.43 -13.21
CA LYS A 403 -10.00 -8.59 -11.81
C LYS A 403 -9.43 -9.88 -11.20
N PHE A 404 -9.41 -10.96 -11.97
CA PHE A 404 -8.86 -12.25 -11.56
C PHE A 404 -7.35 -12.16 -11.27
N LEU A 405 -6.56 -11.65 -12.22
CA LEU A 405 -5.12 -11.45 -12.04
C LEU A 405 -4.81 -10.47 -10.89
N GLN A 406 -5.65 -9.44 -10.69
CA GLN A 406 -5.52 -8.54 -9.55
C GLN A 406 -5.77 -9.28 -8.23
N LEU A 407 -6.79 -10.16 -8.16
CA LEU A 407 -7.07 -10.97 -6.97
C LEU A 407 -5.93 -11.95 -6.67
N GLU A 408 -5.36 -12.62 -7.67
CA GLU A 408 -4.20 -13.50 -7.49
C GLU A 408 -2.99 -12.74 -6.91
N LEU A 409 -2.73 -11.52 -7.40
CA LEU A 409 -1.69 -10.64 -6.87
C LEU A 409 -1.98 -10.19 -5.43
N GLU A 410 -3.24 -9.88 -5.11
CA GLU A 410 -3.67 -9.50 -3.75
C GLU A 410 -3.56 -10.67 -2.76
N VAL A 411 -3.91 -11.90 -3.18
CA VAL A 411 -3.69 -13.12 -2.38
C VAL A 411 -2.20 -13.38 -2.18
N ALA A 412 -1.37 -13.29 -3.22
CA ALA A 412 0.08 -13.43 -3.10
C ALA A 412 0.67 -12.35 -2.15
N HIS A 413 0.24 -11.10 -2.27
CA HIS A 413 0.67 -10.01 -1.38
C HIS A 413 0.25 -10.22 0.08
N THR A 414 -0.96 -10.69 0.33
CA THR A 414 -1.46 -10.94 1.68
C THR A 414 -0.79 -12.14 2.32
N CYS A 415 -0.57 -13.24 1.59
CA CYS A 415 0.24 -14.37 2.03
C CYS A 415 1.69 -13.97 2.35
N ASN A 416 2.37 -13.26 1.45
CA ASN A 416 3.74 -12.77 1.67
C ASN A 416 3.81 -11.84 2.91
N LYS A 417 2.80 -10.99 3.11
CA LYS A 417 2.70 -10.11 4.30
C LYS A 417 2.44 -10.88 5.59
N ALA A 418 1.67 -11.97 5.55
CA ALA A 418 1.46 -12.85 6.69
C ALA A 418 2.76 -13.59 7.06
N GLN A 419 3.44 -14.20 6.07
CA GLN A 419 4.73 -14.85 6.26
C GLN A 419 5.79 -13.92 6.83
N LEU A 420 5.87 -12.67 6.36
CA LEU A 420 6.80 -11.68 6.92
C LEU A 420 6.49 -11.34 8.39
N ARG A 421 5.21 -11.31 8.79
CA ARG A 421 4.82 -11.14 10.20
C ARG A 421 5.18 -12.35 11.06
N GLU A 422 4.96 -13.57 10.57
CA GLU A 422 5.37 -14.80 11.26
C GLU A 422 6.89 -14.86 11.45
N LEU A 423 7.67 -14.50 10.41
CA LEU A 423 9.12 -14.40 10.50
C LEU A 423 9.58 -13.30 11.46
N GLU A 424 8.88 -12.16 11.51
CA GLU A 424 9.16 -11.08 12.46
C GLU A 424 8.82 -11.49 13.90
N GLN A 425 7.71 -12.21 14.11
CA GLN A 425 7.32 -12.76 15.41
C GLN A 425 8.32 -13.81 15.91
N ILE A 426 8.69 -14.79 15.07
CA ILE A 426 9.72 -15.78 15.41
C ILE A 426 11.03 -15.08 15.77
N ARG A 427 11.38 -14.02 15.04
CA ARG A 427 12.58 -13.25 15.31
C ARG A 427 12.54 -12.52 16.66
N THR A 428 11.44 -11.87 17.01
CA THR A 428 11.34 -11.09 18.25
C THR A 428 11.15 -11.99 19.48
N GLU A 429 10.28 -12.99 19.39
CA GLU A 429 9.86 -13.83 20.51
C GLU A 429 10.77 -15.05 20.71
N VAL A 430 11.24 -15.70 19.63
CA VAL A 430 12.05 -16.94 19.72
C VAL A 430 13.54 -16.65 19.63
N LEU A 431 13.97 -15.68 18.82
CA LEU A 431 15.39 -15.37 18.58
C LEU A 431 15.88 -14.09 19.30
N GLY A 432 15.01 -13.35 19.99
CA GLY A 432 15.35 -12.15 20.77
C GLY A 432 16.01 -11.00 19.97
N SER A 433 15.96 -11.02 18.63
CA SER A 433 16.81 -10.17 17.79
C SER A 433 16.14 -8.81 17.50
N ARG A 434 16.57 -7.76 18.21
CA ARG A 434 16.05 -6.37 18.10
C ARG A 434 16.34 -5.62 16.79
N ARG A 435 17.18 -6.15 15.91
CA ARG A 435 17.43 -5.57 14.57
C ARG A 435 16.20 -5.82 13.68
N ALA A 436 15.92 -5.01 12.65
CA ALA A 436 14.78 -5.26 11.75
C ALA A 436 15.10 -6.37 10.72
N LEU A 437 14.07 -7.04 10.15
CA LEU A 437 14.26 -7.88 8.96
C LEU A 437 14.64 -6.97 7.79
N ALA A 438 15.82 -7.19 7.22
CA ALA A 438 16.22 -6.47 6.02
C ALA A 438 15.28 -6.86 4.87
N ALA A 439 14.77 -5.87 4.14
CA ALA A 439 13.97 -6.13 2.95
C ALA A 439 14.75 -7.04 1.99
N PRO A 440 14.10 -8.03 1.36
CA PRO A 440 14.80 -8.95 0.47
C PRO A 440 15.50 -8.18 -0.65
N PRO A 441 16.71 -8.59 -1.06
CA PRO A 441 17.39 -7.95 -2.18
C PRO A 441 16.49 -8.06 -3.42
N PRO A 442 16.41 -7.01 -4.27
CA PRO A 442 15.58 -7.06 -5.46
C PRO A 442 15.99 -8.25 -6.34
N SER A 443 15.01 -9.08 -6.68
CA SER A 443 15.17 -10.20 -7.62
C SER A 443 15.63 -9.69 -8.98
N LEU A 444 15.96 -10.58 -9.93
CA LEU A 444 16.29 -10.14 -11.30
C LEU A 444 15.15 -9.35 -11.95
N ALA A 445 13.89 -9.72 -11.68
CA ALA A 445 12.72 -8.90 -12.03
C ALA A 445 12.72 -7.55 -11.28
N GLY A 446 13.14 -7.52 -10.01
CA GLY A 446 13.38 -6.33 -9.20
C GLY A 446 14.61 -5.48 -9.60
N ARG A 447 15.45 -5.92 -10.54
CA ARG A 447 16.52 -5.10 -11.15
C ARG A 447 16.07 -4.37 -12.41
N LEU A 448 15.07 -4.93 -13.11
CA LEU A 448 14.36 -4.26 -14.22
C LEU A 448 13.20 -3.40 -13.72
N ALA A 449 12.51 -3.84 -12.66
CA ALA A 449 11.60 -3.00 -11.90
C ALA A 449 12.43 -2.00 -11.08
N ARG A 450 11.92 -0.77 -11.02
CA ARG A 450 12.68 0.35 -10.46
C ARG A 450 12.74 0.27 -8.92
N PRO A 451 13.86 0.68 -8.26
CA PRO A 451 14.03 0.56 -6.81
C PRO A 451 12.84 1.10 -5.99
N PRO A 452 12.43 0.40 -4.91
CA PRO A 452 11.34 0.85 -4.06
C PRO A 452 11.63 2.23 -3.48
N GLY A 453 10.70 3.18 -3.67
CA GLY A 453 10.86 4.60 -3.29
C GLY A 453 11.20 5.54 -4.45
N SER A 454 11.60 5.03 -5.61
CA SER A 454 11.78 5.85 -6.82
C SER A 454 10.44 6.39 -7.33
N ARG A 455 10.34 7.71 -7.60
CA ARG A 455 9.12 8.37 -8.11
C ARG A 455 8.90 8.06 -9.60
N PRO A 456 7.67 7.80 -10.07
CA PRO A 456 7.39 7.52 -11.50
C PRO A 456 8.00 8.62 -12.38
N THR A 457 8.78 8.25 -13.40
CA THR A 457 9.46 9.25 -14.23
C THR A 457 8.40 10.10 -14.91
N PHE A 458 8.68 11.39 -15.14
CA PHE A 458 7.69 12.27 -15.77
C PHE A 458 7.16 11.69 -17.09
N LYS A 459 8.05 11.06 -17.90
CA LYS A 459 7.68 10.32 -19.11
C LYS A 459 6.70 9.16 -18.81
N ALA A 460 6.93 8.34 -17.79
CA ALA A 460 6.02 7.26 -17.41
C ALA A 460 4.65 7.77 -16.92
N VAL A 461 4.64 8.81 -16.07
CA VAL A 461 3.39 9.46 -15.61
C VAL A 461 2.63 10.05 -16.80
N ALA A 462 3.31 10.78 -17.69
CA ALA A 462 2.71 11.39 -18.87
C ALA A 462 2.16 10.34 -19.84
N THR A 463 2.86 9.21 -20.06
CA THR A 463 2.36 8.10 -20.88
C THR A 463 1.13 7.46 -20.25
N MET A 464 1.13 7.19 -18.94
CA MET A 464 -0.03 6.66 -18.22
C MET A 464 -1.22 7.63 -18.26
N ALA A 465 -0.99 8.93 -18.05
CA ALA A 465 -2.02 9.96 -18.13
C ALA A 465 -2.60 10.09 -19.54
N ARG A 466 -1.76 10.08 -20.60
CA ARG A 466 -2.19 10.04 -22.00
C ARG A 466 -3.01 8.79 -22.31
N PHE A 467 -2.60 7.63 -21.83
CA PHE A 467 -3.35 6.38 -21.99
C PHE A 467 -4.73 6.46 -21.31
N VAL A 468 -4.78 6.90 -20.05
CA VAL A 468 -6.04 7.07 -19.30
C VAL A 468 -6.95 8.11 -19.97
N ALA A 469 -6.40 9.21 -20.49
CA ALA A 469 -7.16 10.22 -21.22
C ALA A 469 -7.75 9.64 -22.53
N ARG A 470 -6.93 8.97 -23.35
CA ARG A 470 -7.39 8.28 -24.57
C ARG A 470 -8.47 7.23 -24.25
N ALA A 471 -8.23 6.35 -23.27
CA ALA A 471 -9.20 5.35 -22.86
C ALA A 471 -10.53 5.96 -22.39
N LYS A 472 -10.50 7.09 -21.67
CA LYS A 472 -11.71 7.84 -21.27
C LYS A 472 -12.44 8.48 -22.46
N ILE A 473 -11.71 8.99 -23.46
CA ILE A 473 -12.30 9.55 -24.69
C ILE A 473 -12.98 8.43 -25.48
N CYS A 474 -12.28 7.34 -25.79
CA CYS A 474 -12.85 6.20 -26.50
C CYS A 474 -14.03 5.56 -25.76
N ALA A 475 -14.02 5.52 -24.42
CA ALA A 475 -15.15 5.06 -23.61
C ALA A 475 -16.38 5.98 -23.72
N ARG A 476 -16.18 7.31 -23.80
CA ARG A 476 -17.26 8.28 -24.01
C ARG A 476 -17.82 8.19 -25.43
N GLU A 477 -16.97 8.05 -26.44
CA GLU A 477 -17.37 7.84 -27.84
C GLU A 477 -18.17 6.54 -27.99
N TRP A 478 -17.71 5.45 -27.37
CA TRP A 478 -18.46 4.20 -27.31
C TRP A 478 -19.84 4.38 -26.63
N ALA A 479 -19.90 5.11 -25.51
CA ALA A 479 -21.15 5.37 -24.80
C ALA A 479 -22.17 6.18 -25.63
N ARG A 480 -21.73 7.11 -26.50
CA ARG A 480 -22.62 7.81 -27.44
C ARG A 480 -23.37 6.84 -28.37
N HIS A 481 -22.71 5.77 -28.80
CA HIS A 481 -23.29 4.76 -29.67
C HIS A 481 -24.18 3.73 -28.95
N GLU A 482 -24.18 3.71 -27.61
CA GLU A 482 -24.99 2.78 -26.81
C GLU A 482 -26.51 3.04 -26.98
N ALA A 483 -26.92 4.30 -27.17
CA ALA A 483 -28.32 4.64 -27.43
C ALA A 483 -28.79 4.16 -28.83
N THR A 484 -27.95 4.32 -29.86
CA THR A 484 -28.21 3.74 -31.19
C THR A 484 -28.18 2.21 -31.17
N ARG A 485 -27.30 1.61 -30.36
CA ARG A 485 -27.20 0.16 -30.18
C ARG A 485 -28.47 -0.41 -29.56
N LYS A 486 -29.02 0.19 -28.50
CA LYS A 486 -30.29 -0.25 -27.89
C LYS A 486 -31.40 -0.29 -28.93
N LYS A 487 -31.61 0.82 -29.66
CA LYS A 487 -32.57 0.89 -30.76
C LYS A 487 -32.36 -0.19 -31.84
N LEU A 488 -31.11 -0.50 -32.21
CA LEU A 488 -30.82 -1.58 -33.17
C LEU A 488 -31.13 -2.96 -32.59
N ALA A 489 -30.76 -3.24 -31.34
CA ALA A 489 -31.05 -4.49 -30.65
C ALA A 489 -32.56 -4.70 -30.49
N ASP A 490 -33.30 -3.68 -30.06
CA ASP A 490 -34.75 -3.67 -29.94
C ASP A 490 -35.40 -3.99 -31.29
N ARG A 491 -34.95 -3.36 -32.39
CA ARG A 491 -35.47 -3.63 -33.74
C ARG A 491 -35.15 -5.02 -34.26
N VAL A 492 -33.96 -5.57 -33.99
CA VAL A 492 -33.64 -6.95 -34.38
C VAL A 492 -34.39 -7.95 -33.50
N GLU A 493 -34.62 -7.67 -32.23
CA GLU A 493 -35.50 -8.46 -31.38
C GLU A 493 -36.96 -8.41 -31.85
N GLU A 494 -37.50 -7.26 -32.20
CA GLU A 494 -38.82 -7.11 -32.83
C GLU A 494 -38.89 -7.94 -34.13
N MET A 495 -37.89 -7.84 -35.01
CA MET A 495 -37.82 -8.64 -36.23
C MET A 495 -37.79 -10.14 -35.95
N ARG A 496 -37.03 -10.59 -34.94
CA ARG A 496 -36.99 -11.99 -34.49
C ARG A 496 -38.33 -12.43 -33.88
N ARG A 497 -38.99 -11.59 -33.08
CA ARG A 497 -40.33 -11.82 -32.49
C ARG A 497 -41.40 -11.89 -33.58
N MET A 498 -41.35 -11.01 -34.58
CA MET A 498 -42.25 -11.00 -35.73
C MET A 498 -42.03 -12.23 -36.63
N LYS A 499 -40.77 -12.65 -36.86
CA LYS A 499 -40.46 -13.90 -37.58
C LYS A 499 -40.99 -15.12 -36.83
N LYS A 500 -40.83 -15.20 -35.51
CA LYS A 500 -41.41 -16.25 -34.66
C LYS A 500 -42.94 -16.25 -34.73
N ARG A 501 -43.59 -15.09 -34.59
CA ARG A 501 -45.06 -14.96 -34.71
C ARG A 501 -45.59 -15.36 -36.09
N ARG A 502 -44.90 -15.00 -37.18
CA ARG A 502 -45.26 -15.42 -38.54
C ARG A 502 -45.10 -16.92 -38.73
N GLY A 503 -43.99 -17.51 -38.26
CA GLY A 503 -43.81 -18.97 -38.28
C GLY A 503 -44.90 -19.72 -37.52
N LEU A 504 -45.26 -19.26 -36.32
CA LEU A 504 -46.36 -19.82 -35.53
C LEU A 504 -47.73 -19.67 -36.21
N LYS A 505 -47.97 -18.58 -36.95
CA LYS A 505 -49.22 -18.39 -37.70
C LYS A 505 -49.31 -19.34 -38.89
N VAL A 506 -48.22 -19.52 -39.64
CA VAL A 506 -48.16 -20.49 -40.75
C VAL A 506 -48.40 -21.92 -40.24
N VAL A 507 -47.76 -22.33 -39.14
CA VAL A 507 -48.01 -23.65 -38.53
C VAL A 507 -49.48 -23.81 -38.13
N ARG A 508 -50.13 -22.78 -37.57
CA ARG A 508 -51.55 -22.87 -37.21
C ARG A 508 -52.49 -22.88 -38.43
N GLU A 509 -52.14 -22.21 -39.52
CA GLU A 509 -52.87 -22.26 -40.79
C GLU A 509 -52.67 -23.61 -41.50
N GLU A 510 -51.49 -24.23 -41.38
CA GLU A 510 -51.22 -25.61 -41.83
C GLU A 510 -52.00 -26.64 -40.99
N GLU A 511 -52.14 -26.45 -39.68
CA GLU A 511 -52.99 -27.28 -38.80
C GLU A 511 -54.50 -27.09 -39.09
N GLU A 512 -54.96 -25.86 -39.34
CA GLU A 512 -56.36 -25.55 -39.69
C GLU A 512 -56.77 -26.02 -41.10
N HIS A 513 -55.80 -26.31 -41.99
CA HIS A 513 -56.03 -26.88 -43.33
C HIS A 513 -55.78 -28.40 -43.42
N ALA A 514 -55.37 -29.04 -42.32
CA ALA A 514 -55.12 -30.49 -42.23
C ALA A 514 -56.24 -31.28 -41.52
N VAL A 515 -57.36 -30.62 -41.22
CA VAL A 515 -58.59 -31.17 -40.62
C VAL A 515 -59.76 -30.99 -41.58
#